data_AF-U5W3N1-F1
#
_entry.id   AF-U5W3N1-F1
#
_cell.length_a   1.000
_cell.length_b   1.000
_cell.length_c   1.000
_cell.angle_alpha   90.00
_cell.angle_beta   90.00
_cell.angle_gamma   90.00
#
_symmetry.space_group_name_H-M   'P 1'
#
loop_
_entity.id
_entity.type
_entity.pdbx_description
1 polymer ?
#
loop_
_entity_poly.entity_id
_entity_poly.type
_entity_poly.pdbx_seq_one_letter_code
_entity_poly.pdbx_strand_id
1 'polypeptide(L)'
;MTPPKIVLVDDLRSFTDGTVAEIARTSAAGVQLLTTLGAGRIDELWLDHDLGGDDTIWPVVAVLEEAAFTGNPLTIGVVHIHSANPPGAARISQALTRWGYTVRVVSGSPRVGYLADNPPSA
;
A
#
# COMPACT_ATOMS: atom_id res chain seq x y z
N MET A 1 11.95 22.22 -1.92
CA MET A 1 10.73 21.39 -1.90
C MET A 1 11.13 20.02 -1.41
N THR A 2 10.48 19.50 -0.36
CA THR A 2 10.70 18.12 0.08
C THR A 2 10.04 17.19 -0.96
N PRO A 3 10.72 16.14 -1.45
CA PRO A 3 10.08 15.18 -2.36
C PRO A 3 8.87 14.52 -1.68
N PRO A 4 7.85 14.11 -2.45
CA PRO A 4 6.67 13.46 -1.89
C PRO A 4 7.06 12.16 -1.19
N LYS A 5 6.43 11.89 -0.05
CA LYS A 5 6.65 10.66 0.71
C LYS A 5 5.73 9.57 0.18
N ILE A 6 6.29 8.62 -0.56
CA ILE A 6 5.55 7.54 -1.22
C ILE A 6 5.94 6.21 -0.58
N VAL A 7 4.93 5.41 -0.23
CA VAL A 7 5.11 4.07 0.33
C VAL A 7 4.44 3.06 -0.59
N LEU A 8 5.12 1.94 -0.87
CA LEU A 8 4.59 0.80 -1.63
C LEU A 8 4.68 -0.47 -0.79
N VAL A 9 3.57 -1.19 -0.65
CA VAL A 9 3.53 -2.54 -0.10
C VAL A 9 3.12 -3.50 -1.20
N ASP A 10 4.11 -4.19 -1.76
CA ASP A 10 3.97 -5.12 -2.88
C ASP A 10 5.19 -6.05 -2.92
N ASP A 11 4.96 -7.34 -3.08
CA ASP A 11 5.99 -8.39 -3.10
C ASP A 11 6.77 -8.44 -4.43
N LEU A 12 6.12 -8.15 -5.57
CA LEU A 12 6.67 -8.36 -6.91
C LEU A 12 6.96 -7.07 -7.69
N ARG A 13 6.15 -6.03 -7.50
CA ARG A 13 6.13 -4.83 -8.33
C ARG A 13 6.82 -3.65 -7.68
N SER A 14 7.25 -2.69 -8.48
CA SER A 14 7.89 -1.45 -8.04
C SER A 14 7.59 -0.33 -9.02
N PHE A 15 7.91 0.90 -8.63
CA PHE A 15 7.80 2.02 -9.56
C PHE A 15 8.84 1.89 -10.68
N THR A 16 8.37 1.92 -11.93
CA THR A 16 9.22 1.81 -13.14
C THR A 16 9.48 3.16 -13.80
N ASP A 17 8.84 4.23 -13.30
CA ASP A 17 8.91 5.60 -13.81
C ASP A 17 10.00 6.45 -13.11
N GLY A 18 10.85 5.84 -12.28
CA GLY A 18 11.87 6.54 -11.49
C GLY A 18 11.35 7.19 -10.21
N THR A 19 10.07 6.99 -9.85
CA THR A 19 9.54 7.41 -8.55
C THR A 19 10.32 6.75 -7.41
N VAL A 20 10.83 7.57 -6.48
CA VAL A 20 11.47 7.08 -5.25
C VAL A 20 10.40 6.81 -4.21
N ALA A 21 10.32 5.57 -3.73
CA ALA A 21 9.36 5.13 -2.71
C ALA A 21 10.05 4.27 -1.65
N GLU A 22 9.53 4.30 -0.42
CA GLU A 22 9.87 3.30 0.60
C GLU A 22 9.05 2.03 0.32
N ILE A 23 9.72 0.90 0.09
CA ILE A 23 9.08 -0.33 -0.38
C ILE A 23 9.13 -1.41 0.69
N ALA A 24 7.96 -1.98 1.00
CA ALA A 24 7.81 -3.16 1.82
C ALA A 24 7.36 -4.35 0.97
N ARG A 25 8.06 -5.48 1.09
CA ARG A 25 7.82 -6.70 0.31
C ARG A 25 6.87 -7.70 0.97
N THR A 26 6.51 -7.45 2.22
CA THR A 26 5.63 -8.30 3.03
C THR A 26 4.76 -7.40 3.87
N SER A 27 3.64 -7.93 4.37
CA SER A 27 2.77 -7.17 5.27
C SER A 27 3.48 -6.80 6.57
N ALA A 28 4.34 -7.68 7.08
CA ALA A 28 5.15 -7.42 8.28
C ALA A 28 6.11 -6.24 8.10
N ALA A 29 6.80 -6.18 6.95
CA ALA A 29 7.65 -5.04 6.60
C ALA A 29 6.81 -3.75 6.43
N GLY A 30 5.61 -3.86 5.87
CA GLY A 30 4.67 -2.74 5.72
C GLY A 30 4.21 -2.19 7.07
N VAL A 31 3.85 -3.06 8.01
CA VAL A 31 3.49 -2.71 9.39
C VAL A 31 4.65 -2.02 10.09
N GLN A 32 5.85 -2.57 10.01
CA GLN A 32 7.05 -1.98 10.61
C GLN A 32 7.34 -0.60 10.02
N LEU A 33 7.20 -0.45 8.70
CA LEU A 33 7.41 0.80 8.00
C LEU A 33 6.43 1.87 8.48
N LEU A 34 5.12 1.58 8.47
CA LEU A 34 4.10 2.52 8.97
C LEU A 34 4.31 2.90 10.44
N THR A 35 4.68 1.93 11.27
CA THR A 35 4.96 2.17 12.70
C THR A 35 6.16 3.10 12.88
N THR A 36 7.21 2.92 12.08
CA THR A 36 8.43 3.74 12.12
C THR A 36 8.18 5.16 11.63
N LEU A 37 7.28 5.33 10.65
CA LEU A 37 6.88 6.64 10.15
C LEU A 37 6.10 7.45 11.18
N GLY A 38 5.42 6.79 12.12
CA GLY A 38 4.67 7.42 13.20
C GLY A 38 3.64 8.43 12.69
N ALA A 39 3.63 9.63 13.29
CA ALA A 39 2.72 10.71 12.90
C ALA A 39 3.14 11.48 11.62
N GLY A 40 4.13 10.96 10.86
CA GLY A 40 4.55 11.55 9.60
C GLY A 40 3.45 11.51 8.53
N ARG A 41 3.46 12.49 7.62
CA ARG A 41 2.58 12.50 6.44
C ARG A 41 3.12 11.58 5.35
N ILE A 42 2.24 10.74 4.82
CA ILE A 42 2.46 9.95 3.60
C ILE A 42 1.64 10.61 2.50
N ASP A 43 2.27 10.99 1.39
CA ASP A 43 1.57 11.61 0.26
C ASP A 43 0.78 10.56 -0.54
N GLU A 44 1.40 9.42 -0.84
CA GLU A 44 0.78 8.29 -1.53
C GLU A 44 1.13 6.96 -0.83
N LEU A 45 0.12 6.14 -0.53
CA LEU A 45 0.28 4.78 -0.04
C LEU A 45 -0.25 3.80 -1.08
N TRP A 46 0.59 2.91 -1.60
CA TRP A 46 0.25 1.92 -2.62
C TRP A 46 0.19 0.52 -2.00
N LEU A 47 -0.91 -0.18 -2.23
CA LEU A 47 -1.24 -1.47 -1.60
C LEU A 47 -1.58 -2.51 -2.67
N ASP A 48 -0.78 -3.57 -2.75
CA ASP A 48 -1.24 -4.84 -3.33
C ASP A 48 -2.08 -5.60 -2.31
N HIS A 49 -3.08 -6.35 -2.75
CA HIS A 49 -3.87 -7.21 -1.87
C HIS A 49 -3.12 -8.48 -1.48
N ASP A 50 -2.46 -9.10 -2.47
CA ASP A 50 -1.78 -10.39 -2.36
C ASP A 50 -0.29 -10.13 -2.29
N LEU A 51 0.40 -10.66 -1.28
CA LEU A 51 1.84 -10.47 -1.09
C LEU A 51 2.60 -11.81 -1.16
N GLY A 52 1.94 -12.84 -1.71
CA GLY A 52 2.52 -14.16 -1.92
C GLY A 52 2.34 -15.11 -0.74
N GLY A 53 2.18 -16.40 -1.05
CA GLY A 53 1.96 -17.45 -0.05
C GLY A 53 0.65 -17.21 0.72
N ASP A 54 0.75 -17.20 2.06
CA ASP A 54 -0.37 -16.85 2.95
C ASP A 54 -0.37 -15.36 3.35
N ASP A 55 0.59 -14.57 2.84
CA ASP A 55 0.71 -13.15 3.18
C ASP A 55 -0.25 -12.29 2.33
N THR A 56 -0.96 -11.40 3.01
CA THR A 56 -1.92 -10.48 2.40
C THR A 56 -1.78 -9.13 3.05
N ILE A 57 -2.38 -8.10 2.46
CA ILE A 57 -2.25 -6.74 2.97
C ILE A 57 -3.01 -6.45 4.26
N TRP A 58 -3.85 -7.39 4.73
CA TRP A 58 -4.73 -7.17 5.87
C TRP A 58 -4.04 -6.69 7.16
N PRO A 59 -2.83 -7.14 7.52
CA PRO A 59 -2.10 -6.60 8.67
C PRO A 59 -1.80 -5.10 8.54
N VAL A 60 -1.47 -4.63 7.33
CA VAL A 60 -1.24 -3.20 7.06
C VAL A 60 -2.55 -2.42 7.15
N VAL A 61 -3.63 -2.95 6.59
CA VAL A 61 -4.97 -2.35 6.70
C VAL A 61 -5.39 -2.25 8.16
N ALA A 62 -5.18 -3.29 8.96
CA ALA A 62 -5.54 -3.31 10.37
C ALA A 62 -4.81 -2.22 11.18
N VAL A 63 -3.55 -1.91 10.86
CA VAL A 63 -2.83 -0.78 11.48
C VAL A 63 -3.50 0.56 11.18
N LEU A 64 -3.94 0.78 9.94
CA LEU A 64 -4.63 2.02 9.54
C LEU A 64 -5.99 2.16 10.21
N GLU A 65 -6.72 1.05 10.34
CA GLU A 65 -8.01 0.99 11.01
C GLU A 65 -7.86 1.23 12.52
N GLU A 66 -6.89 0.57 13.17
CA GLU A 66 -6.63 0.73 14.60
C GLU A 66 -6.20 2.16 14.94
N ALA A 67 -5.33 2.75 14.12
CA ALA A 67 -4.91 4.14 14.26
C ALA A 67 -6.11 5.10 14.16
N ALA A 68 -7.00 4.88 13.19
CA ALA A 68 -8.21 5.69 13.04
C ALA A 68 -9.20 5.48 14.20
N PHE A 69 -9.40 4.23 14.62
CA PHE A 69 -10.29 3.86 15.73
C PHE A 69 -9.84 4.47 17.06
N THR A 70 -8.54 4.48 17.33
CA THR A 70 -7.94 5.07 18.55
C THR A 70 -7.82 6.59 18.50
N GLY A 71 -8.31 7.24 17.44
CA GLY A 71 -8.34 8.70 17.30
C GLY A 71 -7.03 9.32 16.79
N ASN A 72 -6.09 8.51 16.30
CA ASN A 72 -4.81 8.95 15.75
C ASN A 72 -4.59 8.42 14.32
N PRO A 73 -5.50 8.68 13.36
CA PRO A 73 -5.34 8.20 11.99
C PRO A 73 -4.05 8.70 11.37
N LEU A 74 -3.40 7.86 10.55
CA LEU A 74 -2.21 8.28 9.81
C LEU A 74 -2.60 9.37 8.80
N THR A 75 -1.75 10.38 8.63
CA THR A 75 -2.00 11.43 7.65
C THR A 75 -1.58 10.94 6.26
N ILE A 76 -2.53 10.38 5.51
CA ILE A 76 -2.31 9.83 4.17
C ILE A 76 -3.06 10.68 3.15
N GLY A 77 -2.35 11.19 2.13
CA GLY A 77 -2.96 11.98 1.05
C GLY A 77 -3.91 11.15 0.19
N VAL A 78 -3.43 10.02 -0.33
CA VAL A 78 -4.24 9.06 -1.09
C VAL A 78 -3.72 7.63 -0.90
N VAL A 79 -4.64 6.69 -0.78
CA VAL A 79 -4.36 5.25 -0.82
C VAL A 79 -4.70 4.72 -2.20
N HIS A 80 -3.70 4.18 -2.89
CA HIS A 80 -3.84 3.48 -4.16
C HIS A 80 -3.89 1.98 -3.91
N ILE A 81 -4.93 1.30 -4.40
CA ILE A 81 -5.05 -0.16 -4.33
C ILE A 81 -4.81 -0.72 -5.72
N HIS A 82 -3.74 -1.50 -5.90
CA HIS A 82 -3.43 -2.18 -7.16
C HIS A 82 -3.45 -3.69 -6.92
N SER A 83 -4.57 -4.32 -7.24
CA SER A 83 -4.71 -5.77 -7.07
C SER A 83 -5.29 -6.40 -8.33
N ALA A 84 -4.82 -7.61 -8.63
CA ALA A 84 -5.44 -8.48 -9.63
C ALA A 84 -6.70 -9.19 -9.09
N ASN A 85 -7.03 -9.05 -7.80
CA ASN A 85 -8.20 -9.60 -7.12
C ASN A 85 -9.25 -8.49 -6.88
N PRO A 86 -10.27 -8.34 -7.75
CA PRO A 86 -11.26 -7.26 -7.60
C PRO A 86 -12.07 -7.32 -6.29
N PRO A 87 -12.55 -8.49 -5.82
CA PRO A 87 -13.16 -8.59 -4.49
C PRO A 87 -12.23 -8.14 -3.36
N GLY A 88 -10.96 -8.51 -3.41
CA GLY A 88 -9.94 -8.09 -2.45
C GLY A 88 -9.78 -6.57 -2.42
N ALA A 89 -9.62 -5.95 -3.60
CA ALA A 89 -9.52 -4.50 -3.73
C ALA A 89 -10.76 -3.77 -3.20
N ALA A 90 -11.96 -4.26 -3.52
CA ALA A 90 -13.22 -3.67 -3.06
C ALA A 90 -13.33 -3.69 -1.54
N ARG A 91 -12.92 -4.81 -0.91
CA ARG A 91 -12.98 -4.96 0.55
C ARG A 91 -12.00 -4.01 1.27
N ILE A 92 -10.78 -3.88 0.76
CA ILE A 92 -9.80 -2.92 1.29
C ILE A 92 -10.33 -1.49 1.14
N SER A 93 -10.87 -1.16 -0.05
CA SER A 93 -11.42 0.15 -0.32
C SER A 93 -12.56 0.51 0.63
N GLN A 94 -13.46 -0.43 0.89
CA GLN A 94 -14.57 -0.24 1.82
C GLN A 94 -14.06 0.00 3.26
N ALA A 95 -13.11 -0.81 3.72
CA ALA A 95 -12.54 -0.69 5.06
C ALA A 95 -11.90 0.69 5.29
N LEU A 96 -11.04 1.13 4.36
CA LEU A 96 -10.32 2.41 4.52
C LEU A 96 -11.22 3.63 4.29
N THR A 97 -12.18 3.57 3.36
CA THR A 97 -13.12 4.68 3.13
C THR A 97 -14.01 4.92 4.36
N ARG A 98 -14.37 3.87 5.11
CA ARG A 98 -15.14 3.99 6.36
C ARG A 98 -14.45 4.87 7.40
N TRP A 99 -13.11 4.90 7.38
CA TRP A 99 -12.28 5.72 8.28
C TRP A 99 -11.91 7.10 7.71
N GLY A 100 -12.45 7.46 6.54
CA GLY A 100 -12.23 8.77 5.91
C GLY A 100 -10.95 8.87 5.08
N TYR A 101 -10.24 7.76 4.84
CA TYR A 101 -9.12 7.76 3.90
C TYR A 101 -9.62 7.97 2.47
N THR A 102 -8.88 8.76 1.69
CA THR A 102 -9.14 8.90 0.25
C THR A 102 -8.54 7.70 -0.48
N VAL A 103 -9.39 6.86 -1.07
CA VAL A 103 -8.97 5.62 -1.73
C VAL A 103 -9.19 5.68 -3.24
N ARG A 104 -8.25 5.13 -4.01
CA ARG A 104 -8.35 4.92 -5.46
C ARG A 104 -7.94 3.50 -5.82
N VAL A 105 -8.86 2.73 -6.40
CA VAL A 105 -8.52 1.44 -7.01
C VAL A 105 -7.90 1.72 -8.38
N VAL A 106 -6.65 1.28 -8.58
CA VAL A 106 -5.88 1.49 -9.79
C VAL A 106 -5.56 0.14 -10.43
N SER A 107 -6.35 -0.23 -11.43
CA SER A 107 -6.11 -1.44 -12.24
C SER A 107 -5.10 -1.11 -13.34
N GLY A 108 -3.96 -1.81 -13.37
CA GLY A 108 -2.99 -1.70 -14.47
C GLY A 108 -2.30 -0.34 -14.61
N SER A 109 -2.00 0.33 -13.49
CA SER A 109 -1.22 1.58 -13.52
C SER A 109 0.14 1.37 -14.21
N PRO A 110 0.52 2.19 -15.22
CA PRO A 110 1.82 2.07 -15.88
C PRO A 110 2.99 2.46 -14.97
N ARG A 111 2.70 3.10 -13.82
CA ARG A 111 3.71 3.55 -12.85
C ARG A 111 4.28 2.40 -12.04
N VAL A 112 3.48 1.38 -11.74
CA VAL A 112 3.86 0.24 -10.89
C VAL A 112 3.84 -1.02 -11.74
N GLY A 113 5.01 -1.64 -11.91
CA GLY A 113 5.19 -2.81 -12.74
C GLY A 113 6.19 -3.79 -12.16
N TYR A 114 6.26 -4.98 -12.76
CA TYR A 114 7.27 -5.97 -12.40
C TYR A 114 8.66 -5.42 -12.69
N LEU A 115 9.58 -5.57 -11.75
CA LEU A 115 10.98 -5.34 -12.03
C LEU A 115 11.44 -6.41 -13.02
N ALA A 116 12.05 -5.99 -14.12
CA ALA A 116 12.63 -6.88 -15.10
C ALA A 116 13.83 -7.59 -14.46
N ASP A 117 13.58 -8.66 -13.70
CA ASP A 117 14.52 -9.72 -13.33
C ASP A 117 13.89 -10.89 -12.52
N ASN A 118 12.56 -11.00 -12.47
CA ASN A 118 11.93 -12.25 -12.02
C ASN A 118 10.61 -12.48 -12.77
N PRO A 119 10.60 -13.22 -13.89
CA PRO A 119 9.34 -13.71 -14.41
C PRO A 119 8.70 -14.62 -13.34
N PRO A 120 7.36 -14.62 -13.18
CA PRO A 120 6.70 -15.59 -12.33
C PRO A 120 7.10 -16.98 -12.82
N SER A 121 7.64 -17.81 -11.93
CA SER A 121 7.94 -19.21 -12.24
C SER A 121 6.66 -19.85 -12.79
N ALA A 122 6.79 -20.39 -14.01
CA ALA A 122 5.74 -21.12 -14.73
C ALA A 122 5.27 -22.38 -13.98
#